data_AF-A0A1I7HTL3-F1
#
_entry.id   AF-A0A1I7HTL3-F1
#
_cell.length_a   1.000
_cell.length_b   1.000
_cell.length_c   1.000
_cell.angle_alpha   90.00
_cell.angle_beta   90.00
_cell.angle_gamma   90.00
#
_symmetry.space_group_name_H-M   'P 1'
#
loop_
_entity.id
_entity.type
_entity.pdbx_description
1 polymer ?
#
loop_
_entity_poly.entity_id
_entity_poly.type
_entity_poly.pdbx_seq_one_letter_code
_entity_poly.pdbx_strand_id
1 'polypeptide(L)'
;MNRRCVYYVEGECERQLINSLKEQPGMVVPGKVKVYNVIQKLIPKSQLLTIQKDSIVVFLIDTDVDETKYLSQNIDRIRKYCNNVHIVNLLQVLNFEDEIIRSTDVTKVSELTKSKSISNFKSDFCRMKTEDCRKLLERHHFDIDAIWCTRPPQSFEGFAEDNSKRIILKR
;
A
#
# COMPACT_ATOMS: atom_id res chain seq x y z
N MET A 1 -6.69 -12.70 -18.24
CA MET A 1 -7.40 -11.46 -17.87
C MET A 1 -6.38 -10.42 -17.44
N ASN A 2 -6.15 -9.38 -18.23
CA ASN A 2 -5.19 -8.32 -17.91
C ASN A 2 -5.87 -7.31 -16.97
N ARG A 3 -6.10 -7.69 -15.70
CA ARG A 3 -6.76 -6.82 -14.71
C ARG A 3 -5.85 -5.63 -14.44
N ARG A 4 -6.33 -4.42 -14.74
CA ARG A 4 -5.55 -3.20 -14.55
C ARG A 4 -5.70 -2.76 -13.09
N CYS A 5 -4.57 -2.64 -12.39
CA CYS A 5 -4.53 -2.24 -10.99
C CYS A 5 -3.97 -0.82 -10.86
N VAL A 6 -4.58 -0.01 -9.98
CA VAL A 6 -4.06 1.30 -9.58
C VAL A 6 -3.94 1.34 -8.06
N TYR A 7 -2.74 1.63 -7.58
CA TYR A 7 -2.43 1.81 -6.18
C TYR A 7 -2.36 3.31 -5.87
N TYR A 8 -3.11 3.73 -4.87
CA TYR A 8 -3.03 5.03 -4.24
C TYR A 8 -2.35 4.83 -2.89
N VAL A 9 -1.19 5.46 -2.71
CA VAL A 9 -0.35 5.28 -1.53
C VAL A 9 -0.08 6.64 -0.88
N GLU A 10 0.15 6.65 0.43
CA GLU A 10 0.33 7.90 1.17
C GLU A 10 1.64 8.62 0.83
N GLY A 11 2.74 7.86 0.73
CA GLY A 11 4.07 8.40 0.56
C GLY A 11 4.97 7.58 -0.37
N GLU A 12 6.24 7.95 -0.34
CA GLU A 12 7.28 7.38 -1.19
C GLU A 12 7.74 5.99 -0.71
N CYS A 13 7.65 5.72 0.60
CA CYS A 13 8.02 4.43 1.17
C CYS A 13 7.08 3.32 0.68
N GLU A 14 5.77 3.56 0.75
CA GLU A 14 4.74 2.63 0.27
C GLU A 14 4.85 2.47 -1.25
N ARG A 15 5.15 3.56 -1.98
CA ARG A 15 5.41 3.48 -3.42
C ARG A 15 6.56 2.52 -3.71
N GLN A 16 7.66 2.65 -2.98
CA GLN A 16 8.82 1.79 -3.15
C GLN A 16 8.49 0.34 -2.79
N LEU A 17 7.80 0.11 -1.68
CA LEU A 17 7.38 -1.24 -1.28
C LEU A 17 6.55 -1.89 -2.38
N ILE A 18 5.46 -1.26 -2.82
CA ILE A 18 4.60 -1.82 -3.87
C ILE A 18 5.36 -2.04 -5.18
N ASN A 19 6.26 -1.14 -5.58
CA ASN A 19 7.10 -1.37 -6.74
C ASN A 19 7.98 -2.62 -6.57
N SER A 20 8.58 -2.79 -5.39
CA SER A 20 9.46 -3.91 -5.08
C SER A 20 8.71 -5.24 -4.99
N LEU A 21 7.46 -5.22 -4.54
CA LEU A 21 6.59 -6.40 -4.52
C LEU A 21 6.07 -6.79 -5.91
N LYS A 22 6.10 -5.89 -6.89
CA LYS A 22 5.76 -6.22 -8.30
C LYS A 22 6.92 -6.83 -9.08
N GLU A 23 8.15 -6.72 -8.58
CA GLU A 23 9.34 -7.31 -9.21
C GLU A 23 9.21 -8.83 -9.30
N GLN A 24 9.82 -9.42 -10.33
CA GLN A 24 9.68 -10.85 -10.57
C GLN A 24 10.54 -11.68 -9.60
N PRO A 25 9.99 -12.74 -8.97
CA PRO A 25 8.60 -13.22 -9.09
C PRO A 25 7.63 -12.33 -8.30
N GLY A 26 6.61 -11.77 -8.98
CA GLY A 26 5.69 -10.80 -8.38
C GLY A 26 4.93 -11.38 -7.19
N MET A 27 4.89 -10.63 -6.09
CA MET A 27 4.07 -10.93 -4.89
C MET A 27 2.72 -10.23 -4.92
N VAL A 28 2.59 -9.13 -5.69
CA VAL A 28 1.31 -8.41 -5.85
C VAL A 28 0.98 -8.18 -7.31
N VAL A 29 -0.31 -7.98 -7.61
CA VAL A 29 -0.78 -7.69 -8.98
C VAL A 29 -0.07 -6.46 -9.56
N PRO A 30 0.44 -6.54 -10.80
CA PRO A 30 1.09 -5.41 -11.43
C PRO A 30 0.10 -4.26 -11.63
N GLY A 31 0.57 -3.02 -11.45
CA GLY A 31 -0.28 -1.85 -11.54
C GLY A 31 0.47 -0.52 -11.41
N LYS A 32 -0.23 0.56 -11.76
CA LYS A 32 0.30 1.93 -11.64
C LYS A 32 0.22 2.38 -10.19
N VAL A 33 1.29 2.95 -9.65
CA VAL A 33 1.32 3.52 -8.31
C VAL A 33 1.23 5.04 -8.39
N LYS A 34 0.39 5.63 -7.55
CA LYS A 34 0.19 7.08 -7.42
C LYS A 34 0.36 7.47 -5.96
N VAL A 35 1.31 8.34 -5.69
CA VAL A 35 1.49 8.93 -4.36
C VAL A 35 0.44 10.02 -4.20
N TYR A 36 -0.57 9.73 -3.40
CA TYR A 36 -1.71 10.60 -3.16
C TYR A 36 -2.43 10.15 -1.89
N ASN A 37 -2.23 10.89 -0.80
CA ASN A 37 -2.90 10.61 0.47
C ASN A 37 -4.43 10.81 0.35
N VAL A 38 -5.16 9.69 0.30
CA VAL A 38 -6.63 9.64 0.13
C VAL A 38 -7.40 9.92 1.41
N ILE A 39 -6.72 9.93 2.56
CA ILE A 39 -7.28 10.31 3.86
C ILE A 39 -7.31 11.83 4.05
N GLN A 40 -6.43 12.56 3.36
CA GLN A 40 -6.37 14.01 3.49
C GLN A 40 -6.95 14.76 2.28
N LYS A 41 -7.07 14.11 1.11
CA LYS A 41 -7.40 14.79 -0.14
C LYS A 41 -8.38 14.02 -1.00
N LEU A 42 -9.22 14.75 -1.73
CA LEU A 42 -10.15 14.18 -2.70
C LEU A 42 -9.48 13.91 -4.05
N ILE A 43 -9.56 12.66 -4.52
CA ILE A 43 -9.02 12.26 -5.81
C ILE A 43 -9.64 13.14 -6.91
N PRO A 44 -8.81 13.87 -7.70
CA PRO A 44 -9.31 14.76 -8.74
C PRO A 44 -10.11 13.99 -9.79
N LYS A 45 -11.15 14.62 -10.34
CA LYS A 45 -11.99 13.98 -11.37
C LYS A 45 -11.17 13.53 -12.58
N SER A 46 -10.15 14.29 -12.97
CA SER A 46 -9.22 13.92 -14.03
C SER A 46 -8.56 12.56 -13.79
N GLN A 47 -8.20 12.24 -12.54
CA GLN A 47 -7.64 10.94 -12.20
C GLN A 47 -8.71 9.83 -12.21
N LEU A 48 -9.91 10.10 -11.69
CA LEU A 48 -11.01 9.13 -11.68
C LEU A 48 -11.35 8.66 -13.11
N LEU A 49 -11.36 9.60 -14.06
CA LEU A 49 -11.61 9.31 -15.47
C LEU A 49 -10.52 8.47 -16.15
N THR A 50 -9.32 8.38 -15.56
CA THR A 50 -8.25 7.50 -16.07
C THR A 50 -8.38 6.05 -15.59
N ILE A 51 -9.22 5.79 -14.59
CA ILE A 51 -9.44 4.45 -14.06
C ILE A 51 -10.39 3.73 -15.02
N GLN A 52 -9.94 2.62 -15.57
CA GLN A 52 -10.68 1.88 -16.59
C GLN A 52 -11.67 0.91 -15.95
N LYS A 53 -12.66 0.49 -16.74
CA LYS A 53 -13.64 -0.51 -16.33
C LYS A 53 -12.96 -1.80 -15.85
N ASP A 54 -13.56 -2.47 -14.86
CA ASP A 54 -13.11 -3.76 -14.33
C ASP A 54 -11.71 -3.73 -13.69
N SER A 55 -11.25 -2.53 -13.30
CA SER A 55 -9.96 -2.33 -12.63
C SER A 55 -10.04 -2.60 -11.13
N ILE A 56 -8.89 -2.90 -10.53
CA ILE A 56 -8.69 -2.92 -9.07
C ILE A 56 -8.14 -1.56 -8.65
N VAL A 57 -8.80 -0.91 -7.70
CA VAL A 57 -8.36 0.33 -7.06
C VAL A 57 -7.95 -0.01 -5.64
N VAL A 58 -6.67 0.20 -5.34
CA VAL A 58 -6.08 -0.14 -4.05
C VAL A 58 -5.75 1.14 -3.31
N PHE A 59 -6.20 1.25 -2.06
CA PHE A 59 -5.81 2.32 -1.14
C PHE A 59 -4.87 1.74 -0.08
N LEU A 60 -3.61 2.18 -0.03
CA LEU A 60 -2.70 1.94 1.10
C LEU A 60 -2.79 3.13 2.04
N ILE A 61 -3.10 2.84 3.29
CA ILE A 61 -3.58 3.81 4.26
C ILE A 61 -2.89 3.56 5.60
N ASP A 62 -2.27 4.59 6.16
CA ASP A 62 -1.82 4.59 7.55
C ASP A 62 -3.00 4.91 8.48
N THR A 63 -3.03 4.27 9.64
CA THR A 63 -4.10 4.47 10.63
C THR A 63 -3.63 5.24 11.86
N ASP A 64 -2.62 6.10 11.73
CA ASP A 64 -2.11 6.96 12.82
C ASP A 64 -3.07 8.12 13.17
N VAL A 65 -3.92 8.51 12.21
CA VAL A 65 -4.92 9.56 12.38
C VAL A 65 -6.33 9.00 12.23
N ASP A 66 -7.19 9.25 13.21
CA ASP A 66 -8.61 8.86 13.23
C ASP A 66 -9.49 9.77 12.34
N GLU A 67 -9.08 10.02 11.10
CA GLU A 67 -9.86 10.77 10.11
C GLU A 67 -10.18 9.89 8.91
N THR A 68 -11.47 9.72 8.60
CA THR A 68 -11.93 8.83 7.52
C THR A 68 -12.89 9.50 6.54
N LYS A 69 -13.20 10.79 6.75
CA LYS A 69 -14.15 11.55 5.95
C LYS A 69 -13.75 11.58 4.48
N TYR A 70 -12.50 11.92 4.17
CA TYR A 70 -12.03 11.96 2.79
C TYR A 70 -11.93 10.57 2.17
N LEU A 71 -11.56 9.55 2.95
CA LEU A 71 -11.53 8.17 2.48
C LEU A 71 -12.93 7.72 2.03
N SER A 72 -13.94 7.94 2.87
CA SER A 72 -15.35 7.64 2.56
C SER A 72 -15.81 8.38 1.30
N GLN A 73 -15.54 9.69 1.22
CA GLN A 73 -15.88 10.50 0.04
C GLN A 73 -15.17 10.03 -1.23
N ASN A 74 -13.92 9.56 -1.13
CA ASN A 74 -13.17 9.04 -2.26
C ASN A 74 -13.74 7.69 -2.73
N ILE A 75 -14.09 6.80 -1.80
CA ILE A 75 -14.75 5.52 -2.12
C ILE A 75 -16.07 5.77 -2.85
N ASP A 76 -16.90 6.69 -2.35
CA ASP A 76 -18.17 7.06 -3.00
C ASP A 76 -17.95 7.65 -4.39
N ARG A 77 -16.93 8.50 -4.57
CA ARG A 77 -16.58 9.05 -5.88
C ARG A 77 -16.10 7.96 -6.84
N ILE A 78 -15.30 7.00 -6.39
CA ILE A 78 -14.87 5.88 -7.22
C ILE A 78 -16.08 5.04 -7.66
N ARG A 79 -16.97 4.70 -6.72
CA ARG A 79 -18.22 3.97 -7.03
C ARG A 79 -19.13 4.73 -7.99
N LYS A 80 -19.15 6.07 -7.90
CA LYS A 80 -19.98 6.94 -8.75
C LYS A 80 -19.42 7.15 -10.15
N TYR A 81 -18.10 7.32 -10.30
CA TYR A 81 -17.48 7.74 -11.55
C TYR A 81 -16.77 6.61 -12.31
N CYS A 82 -16.41 5.52 -11.63
CA CYS A 82 -15.70 4.39 -12.23
C CYS A 82 -16.64 3.19 -12.38
N ASN A 83 -16.59 2.53 -13.54
CA ASN A 83 -17.51 1.44 -13.86
C ASN A 83 -16.96 0.08 -13.40
N ASN A 84 -17.73 -0.63 -12.56
CA ASN A 84 -17.44 -1.99 -12.11
C ASN A 84 -16.00 -2.18 -11.58
N VAL A 85 -15.54 -1.27 -10.74
CA VAL A 85 -14.21 -1.37 -10.13
C VAL A 85 -14.26 -2.14 -8.81
N HIS A 86 -13.19 -2.85 -8.49
CA HIS A 86 -13.01 -3.49 -7.20
C HIS A 86 -12.14 -2.61 -6.31
N ILE A 87 -12.66 -2.21 -5.16
CA ILE A 87 -11.91 -1.41 -4.18
C ILE A 87 -11.26 -2.35 -3.17
N VAL A 88 -9.98 -2.15 -2.88
CA VAL A 88 -9.22 -2.87 -1.85
C VAL A 88 -8.56 -1.84 -0.94
N ASN A 89 -8.89 -1.90 0.35
CA ASN A 89 -8.22 -1.08 1.36
C ASN A 89 -7.14 -1.94 2.04
N LEU A 90 -5.90 -1.46 2.04
CA LEU A 90 -4.80 -2.04 2.78
C LEU A 90 -4.47 -1.07 3.91
N LEU A 91 -4.81 -1.49 5.12
CA LEU A 91 -4.65 -0.66 6.31
C LEU A 91 -3.33 -1.01 6.99
N GLN A 92 -2.48 -0.02 7.18
CA GLN A 92 -1.20 -0.10 7.86
C GLN A 92 -1.42 0.42 9.28
N VAL A 93 -1.39 -0.49 10.26
CA VAL A 93 -1.77 -0.14 11.62
C VAL A 93 -0.67 0.73 12.25
N LEU A 94 -1.07 1.94 12.67
CA LEU A 94 -0.18 3.07 12.98
C LEU A 94 0.48 3.64 11.73
N ASN A 95 1.54 3.01 11.23
CA ASN A 95 2.32 3.55 10.12
C ASN A 95 3.05 2.45 9.34
N PHE A 96 3.68 2.84 8.25
CA PHE A 96 4.54 1.98 7.44
C PHE A 96 5.69 1.31 8.19
N GLU A 97 6.41 2.03 9.04
CA GLU A 97 7.58 1.48 9.73
C GLU A 97 7.21 0.28 10.61
N ASP A 98 6.14 0.43 11.38
CA ASP A 98 5.65 -0.60 12.30
C ASP A 98 5.09 -1.81 11.51
N GLU A 99 4.47 -1.56 10.35
CA GLU A 99 4.00 -2.61 9.46
C GLU A 99 5.16 -3.42 8.86
N ILE A 100 6.27 -2.76 8.49
CA ILE A 100 7.49 -3.45 8.03
C ILE A 100 8.08 -4.30 9.14
N ILE A 101 8.16 -3.80 10.38
CA ILE A 101 8.67 -4.58 11.52
C ILE A 101 7.83 -5.84 11.74
N ARG A 102 6.50 -5.75 11.64
CA ARG A 102 5.60 -6.91 11.78
C ARG A 102 5.74 -7.95 10.67
N SER A 103 6.16 -7.52 9.49
CA SER A 103 6.24 -8.35 8.28
C SER A 103 7.67 -8.78 7.94
N THR A 104 8.66 -8.54 8.81
CA THR A 104 10.07 -8.91 8.59
C THR A 104 10.72 -9.46 9.86
N ASP A 105 11.96 -9.91 9.76
CA ASP A 105 12.74 -10.43 10.89
C ASP A 105 13.45 -9.36 11.74
N VAL A 106 13.29 -8.07 11.41
CA VAL A 106 13.95 -6.98 12.15
C VAL A 106 13.14 -6.52 13.35
N THR A 107 13.82 -5.92 14.33
CA THR A 107 13.15 -5.30 15.49
C THR A 107 12.99 -3.80 15.34
N LYS A 108 13.79 -3.18 14.46
CA LYS A 108 13.73 -1.77 14.13
C LYS A 108 13.84 -1.59 12.63
N VAL A 109 13.01 -0.72 12.07
CA VAL A 109 12.98 -0.47 10.63
C VAL A 109 14.35 -0.03 10.07
N SER A 110 15.15 0.68 10.87
CA SER A 110 16.50 1.12 10.48
C SER A 110 17.48 -0.03 10.27
N GLU A 111 17.20 -1.22 10.80
CA GLU A 111 18.02 -2.42 10.61
C GLU A 111 17.93 -2.95 9.17
N LEU A 112 16.79 -2.76 8.48
CA LEU A 112 16.66 -3.15 7.06
C LEU A 112 17.77 -2.51 6.23
N THR A 113 17.95 -1.20 6.35
CA THR A 113 18.91 -0.44 5.54
C THR A 113 20.24 -0.20 6.23
N LYS A 114 20.41 -0.68 7.47
CA LYS A 114 21.55 -0.37 8.36
C LYS A 114 21.74 1.14 8.58
N SER A 115 20.65 1.89 8.60
CA SER A 115 20.67 3.35 8.77
C SER A 115 20.75 3.74 10.25
N LYS A 116 21.26 4.95 10.54
CA LYS A 116 21.41 5.46 11.92
C LYS A 116 20.13 6.00 12.55
N SER A 117 19.09 6.23 11.75
CA SER A 117 17.81 6.81 12.19
C SER A 117 16.68 6.43 11.24
N ILE A 118 15.43 6.65 11.66
CA ILE A 118 14.23 6.42 10.84
C ILE A 118 14.22 7.35 9.61
N SER A 119 14.62 8.61 9.77
CA SER A 119 14.69 9.56 8.64
C SER A 119 15.69 9.09 7.58
N ASN A 120 16.86 8.60 8.01
CA ASN A 120 17.86 8.04 7.09
C ASN A 120 17.33 6.76 6.44
N PHE A 121 16.67 5.89 7.21
CA PHE A 121 15.98 4.72 6.65
C PHE A 121 15.02 5.12 5.52
N LYS A 122 14.12 6.08 5.76
CA LYS A 122 13.15 6.54 4.74
C LYS A 122 13.86 7.02 3.48
N SER A 123 14.94 7.80 3.65
CA SER A 123 15.73 8.30 2.53
C SER A 123 16.40 7.17 1.74
N ASP A 124 17.07 6.25 2.43
CA ASP A 124 17.80 5.13 1.84
C ASP A 124 16.83 4.17 1.15
N PHE A 125 15.72 3.83 1.82
CA PHE A 125 14.65 2.98 1.32
C PHE A 125 13.99 3.56 0.08
N CYS A 126 13.65 4.85 0.05
CA CYS A 126 13.01 5.45 -1.12
C CYS A 126 13.94 5.63 -2.32
N ARG A 127 15.26 5.73 -2.09
CA ARG A 127 16.26 5.99 -3.14
C ARG A 127 16.85 4.73 -3.76
N MET A 128 16.82 3.59 -3.06
CA MET A 128 17.36 2.34 -3.60
C MET A 128 16.59 1.88 -4.84
N LYS A 129 17.27 1.13 -5.70
CA LYS A 129 16.61 0.50 -6.85
C LYS A 129 15.58 -0.52 -6.36
N THR A 130 14.50 -0.66 -7.11
CA THR A 130 13.39 -1.56 -6.79
C THR A 130 13.85 -3.03 -6.66
N GLU A 131 14.76 -3.48 -7.51
CA GLU A 131 15.37 -4.82 -7.42
C GLU A 131 16.22 -5.00 -6.14
N ASP A 132 16.94 -3.97 -5.71
CA ASP A 132 17.75 -4.04 -4.49
C ASP A 132 16.85 -4.03 -3.25
N CYS A 133 15.76 -3.26 -3.28
CA CYS A 133 14.73 -3.29 -2.24
C CYS A 133 14.06 -4.66 -2.15
N ARG A 134 13.74 -5.29 -3.28
CA ARG A 134 13.23 -6.66 -3.34
C ARG A 134 14.17 -7.64 -2.64
N LYS A 135 15.46 -7.63 -2.99
CA LYS A 135 16.48 -8.48 -2.36
C LYS A 135 16.65 -8.19 -0.87
N LEU A 136 16.50 -6.92 -0.48
CA LEU A 136 16.57 -6.50 0.92
C LEU A 136 15.43 -7.12 1.73
N LEU A 137 14.19 -7.02 1.22
CA LEU A 137 13.01 -7.63 1.85
C LEU A 137 13.17 -9.14 1.96
N GLU A 138 13.66 -9.81 0.91
CA GLU A 138 13.91 -11.26 0.92
C GLU A 138 14.99 -11.66 1.93
N ARG A 139 16.08 -10.87 2.05
CA ARG A 139 17.13 -11.10 3.06
C ARG A 139 16.59 -11.04 4.49
N HIS A 140 15.61 -10.16 4.71
CA HIS A 140 14.96 -9.95 6.01
C HIS A 140 13.67 -10.76 6.18
N HIS A 141 13.55 -11.86 5.44
CA HIS A 141 12.44 -12.82 5.51
C HIS A 141 11.06 -12.16 5.45
N PHE A 142 10.90 -11.16 4.56
CA PHE A 142 9.64 -10.45 4.42
C PHE A 142 8.48 -11.41 4.11
N ASP A 143 7.44 -11.35 4.94
CA ASP A 143 6.26 -12.19 4.85
C ASP A 143 5.06 -11.38 4.31
N ILE A 144 4.65 -11.73 3.08
CA ILE A 144 3.50 -11.11 2.41
C ILE A 144 2.16 -11.52 3.03
N ASP A 145 2.10 -12.65 3.71
CA ASP A 145 0.88 -13.11 4.37
C ASP A 145 0.73 -12.49 5.77
N ALA A 146 1.81 -11.87 6.29
CA ALA A 146 1.78 -11.11 7.54
C ALA A 146 1.45 -9.62 7.35
N ILE A 147 1.70 -9.05 6.16
CA ILE A 147 1.48 -7.62 5.89
C ILE A 147 -0.01 -7.30 5.70
N TRP A 148 -0.47 -6.19 6.28
CA TRP A 148 -1.85 -5.70 6.23
C TRP A 148 -2.87 -6.67 6.86
N CYS A 149 -2.43 -7.51 7.78
CA CYS A 149 -3.30 -8.47 8.50
C CYS A 149 -3.64 -8.03 9.93
N THR A 150 -3.05 -6.93 10.40
CA THR A 150 -3.32 -6.40 11.74
C THR A 150 -4.70 -5.76 11.78
N ARG A 151 -5.47 -6.02 12.84
CA ARG A 151 -6.78 -5.39 13.03
C ARG A 151 -6.62 -3.88 13.18
N PRO A 152 -7.29 -3.06 12.35
CA PRO A 152 -7.16 -1.61 12.45
C PRO A 152 -7.94 -1.04 13.64
N PRO A 153 -7.72 0.25 13.97
CA PRO A 153 -8.53 0.98 14.94
C PRO A 153 -10.03 1.00 14.59
N GLN A 154 -10.88 1.25 15.60
CA GLN A 154 -12.34 1.24 15.44
C GLN A 154 -12.84 2.21 14.36
N SER A 155 -12.17 3.36 14.20
CA SER A 155 -12.44 4.37 13.16
C SER A 155 -12.35 3.80 11.74
N PHE A 156 -11.52 2.77 11.54
CA PHE A 156 -11.24 2.15 10.26
C PHE A 156 -11.89 0.78 10.05
N GLU A 157 -12.57 0.24 11.07
CA GLU A 157 -13.14 -1.12 11.05
C GLU A 157 -14.14 -1.31 9.90
N GLY A 158 -14.92 -0.29 9.56
CA GLY A 158 -15.84 -0.31 8.41
C GLY A 158 -15.17 -0.35 7.03
N PHE A 159 -13.85 -0.14 6.96
CA PHE A 159 -13.06 -0.21 5.73
C PHE A 159 -12.17 -1.46 5.66
N ALA A 160 -12.00 -2.17 6.79
CA ALA A 160 -11.28 -3.43 6.87
C ALA A 160 -12.14 -4.58 6.32
N GLU A 161 -12.10 -4.76 5.01
CA GLU A 161 -12.53 -6.01 4.39
C GLU A 161 -11.30 -6.91 4.18
N ASP A 162 -11.42 -8.23 4.40
CA ASP A 162 -10.37 -9.24 4.10
C ASP A 162 -10.21 -9.42 2.58
N ASN A 163 -9.77 -8.34 1.93
CA ASN A 163 -9.67 -8.20 0.49
C ASN A 163 -8.21 -8.04 0.02
N SER A 164 -7.24 -7.95 0.95
CA SER A 164 -5.81 -7.89 0.62
C SER A 164 -5.39 -9.09 -0.25
N LYS A 165 -5.96 -10.26 0.01
CA LYS A 165 -5.79 -11.49 -0.78
C LYS A 165 -6.15 -11.35 -2.27
N ARG A 166 -6.92 -10.33 -2.67
CA ARG A 166 -7.25 -10.08 -4.08
C ARG A 166 -6.09 -9.50 -4.88
N ILE A 167 -5.14 -8.85 -4.19
CA ILE A 167 -3.97 -8.26 -4.82
C ILE A 167 -2.71 -9.11 -4.61
N ILE A 168 -2.68 -9.95 -3.58
CA ILE A 168 -1.56 -10.85 -3.30
C ILE A 168 -1.57 -12.00 -4.31
N LEU A 169 -0.45 -12.21 -4.98
CA LEU A 169 -0.22 -13.33 -5.87
C LEU A 169 0.30 -14.48 -5.02
N LYS A 170 -0.56 -15.46 -4.74
CA LYS A 170 -0.14 -16.68 -4.04
C LYS A 170 0.94 -17.40 -4.85
N ARG A 171 2.05 -17.72 -4.19
CA ARG A 171 3.07 -18.64 -4.71
C ARG A 171 2.69 -20.08 -4.40
#